data_AF-D7V0M6-F1
#
_entry.id   AF-D7V0M6-F1
#
_cell.length_a   1.000
_cell.length_b   1.000
_cell.length_c   1.000
_cell.angle_alpha   90.00
_cell.angle_beta   90.00
_cell.angle_gamma   90.00
#
_symmetry.space_group_name_H-M   'P 1'
#
loop_
_entity.id
_entity.type
_entity.pdbx_description
1 polymer ?
#
loop_
_entity_poly.entity_id
_entity_poly.type
_entity_poly.pdbx_seq_one_letter_code
_entity_poly.pdbx_strand_id
1 'polypeptide(L)'
;MAWLILVAAGILEMVFVLFMKLSNGFRNLKFSLLTFATMAVDFYLLSLALKEIPIGTGYAIWTGIGAAGSVILGMLAFKEPKSALKILFLSFIVIGAVGLKLTSA
;
A
#
# COMPACT_ATOMS: atom_id res chain seq x y z
N MET A 1 4.99 17.29 -7.64
CA MET A 1 5.78 16.50 -6.65
C MET A 1 4.91 15.52 -5.88
N ALA A 2 3.61 15.82 -5.68
CA ALA A 2 2.67 14.93 -4.99
C ALA A 2 2.62 13.47 -5.49
N TRP A 3 2.80 13.22 -6.79
CA TRP A 3 2.82 11.86 -7.34
C TRP A 3 3.98 10.99 -6.82
N LEU A 4 5.18 11.56 -6.66
CA LEU A 4 6.31 10.84 -6.07
C LEU A 4 6.07 10.55 -4.60
N ILE A 5 5.48 11.51 -3.87
CA ILE A 5 5.08 11.36 -2.48
C ILE A 5 4.02 10.26 -2.34
N LEU A 6 3.05 10.20 -3.26
CA LEU A 6 2.00 9.18 -3.28
C LEU A 6 2.57 7.77 -3.50
N VAL A 7 3.51 7.63 -4.45
CA VAL A 7 4.19 6.35 -4.67
C VAL A 7 5.03 5.97 -3.45
N ALA A 8 5.73 6.93 -2.85
CA ALA A 8 6.48 6.70 -1.61
C ALA A 8 5.57 6.27 -0.46
N ALA A 9 4.40 6.90 -0.30
CA ALA A 9 3.36 6.49 0.65
C ALA A 9 2.90 5.05 0.38
N GLY A 10 2.55 4.72 -0.86
CA GLY A 10 2.15 3.35 -1.21
C GLY A 10 3.25 2.30 -0.95
N ILE A 11 4.53 2.67 -1.06
CA ILE A 11 5.64 1.79 -0.68
C ILE A 11 5.73 1.63 0.84
N LEU A 12 5.53 2.72 1.58
CA LEU A 12 5.49 2.72 3.04
C LEU A 12 4.31 1.91 3.58
N GLU A 13 3.18 1.91 2.88
CA GLU A 13 2.02 1.07 3.16
C GLU A 13 2.42 -0.42 3.19
N MET A 14 3.16 -0.88 2.17
CA MET A 14 3.67 -2.26 2.13
C MET A 14 4.54 -2.59 3.36
N VAL A 15 5.39 -1.64 3.77
CA VAL A 15 6.34 -1.81 4.88
C VAL A 15 5.60 -1.89 6.21
N PHE A 16 4.60 -1.03 6.46
CA PHE A 16 3.84 -1.12 7.70
C PHE A 16 2.98 -2.40 7.74
N VAL A 17 2.38 -2.82 6.62
CA VAL A 17 1.61 -4.07 6.57
C VAL A 17 2.49 -5.28 6.89
N LEU A 18 3.74 -5.27 6.41
CA LEU A 18 4.74 -6.28 6.74
C LEU A 18 5.02 -6.30 8.26
N PHE A 19 5.29 -5.14 8.87
CA PHE A 19 5.51 -5.06 10.32
C PHE A 19 4.27 -5.44 11.12
N MET A 20 3.08 -5.10 10.63
CA MET A 20 1.82 -5.48 11.25
C MET A 20 1.66 -7.00 11.28
N LYS A 21 1.99 -7.68 10.17
CA LYS A 21 2.00 -9.15 10.12
C LYS A 21 3.03 -9.75 11.07
N LEU A 22 4.25 -9.19 11.11
CA LEU A 22 5.34 -9.64 11.98
C LEU A 22 5.06 -9.37 13.48
N SER A 23 4.16 -8.44 13.79
CA SER A 23 3.75 -8.14 15.16
C SER A 23 2.99 -9.29 15.84
N ASN A 24 2.56 -10.32 15.08
CA ASN A 24 1.74 -11.43 15.57
C ASN A 24 0.49 -10.96 16.33
N GLY A 25 -0.27 -10.04 15.72
CA GLY A 25 -1.44 -9.44 16.35
C GLY A 25 -1.06 -8.51 17.51
N PHE A 26 -0.03 -7.69 17.30
CA PHE A 26 0.52 -6.74 18.27
C PHE A 26 1.15 -7.31 19.55
N ARG A 27 1.36 -8.63 19.61
CA ARG A 27 2.03 -9.28 20.73
C ARG A 27 3.54 -8.98 20.78
N ASN A 28 4.17 -8.73 19.63
CA ASN A 28 5.57 -8.34 19.57
C ASN A 28 5.72 -6.81 19.59
N LEU A 29 6.03 -6.27 20.78
CA LEU A 29 6.20 -4.84 21.04
C LEU A 29 7.11 -4.12 20.03
N LYS A 30 8.20 -4.76 19.58
CA LYS A 30 9.14 -4.13 18.63
C LYS A 30 8.48 -3.86 17.28
N PHE A 31 7.83 -4.89 16.71
CA PHE A 31 7.15 -4.76 15.43
C PHE A 31 5.85 -3.95 15.55
N SER A 32 5.17 -3.99 16.69
CA SER A 32 4.03 -3.10 16.97
C SER A 32 4.44 -1.63 16.91
N LEU A 33 5.53 -1.25 17.60
CA LEU A 33 6.01 0.14 17.60
C LEU A 33 6.44 0.59 16.20
N LEU A 34 7.15 -0.27 15.47
CA LEU A 34 7.52 -0.01 14.07
C LEU A 34 6.29 0.18 13.19
N THR A 35 5.26 -0.68 13.34
CA THR A 35 4.01 -0.56 12.59
C THR A 35 3.38 0.82 12.79
N PHE A 36 3.22 1.27 14.03
CA PHE A 36 2.64 2.59 14.32
C PHE A 36 3.50 3.74 13.80
N ALA A 37 4.82 3.64 13.93
CA ALA A 37 5.75 4.65 13.44
C ALA A 37 5.67 4.78 11.92
N THR A 38 5.74 3.67 11.18
CA THR A 38 5.61 3.67 9.72
C THR A 38 4.23 4.09 9.27
N MET A 39 3.18 3.67 9.96
CA MET A 39 1.80 4.07 9.66
C MET A 39 1.61 5.59 9.80
N ALA A 40 2.18 6.21 10.84
CA ALA A 40 2.11 7.66 11.01
C ALA A 40 2.80 8.42 9.88
N VAL A 41 3.98 7.95 9.44
CA VAL A 41 4.72 8.55 8.32
C VAL A 41 3.98 8.36 7.00
N ASP A 42 3.41 7.16 6.78
CA ASP A 42 2.63 6.85 5.58
C ASP A 42 1.41 7.76 5.45
N PHE A 43 0.58 7.87 6.49
CA PHE A 43 -0.57 8.77 6.49
C PHE A 43 -0.18 10.24 6.32
N TYR A 44 0.98 10.66 6.85
CA TYR A 44 1.48 12.02 6.64
C TYR A 44 1.85 12.28 5.17
N LEU A 45 2.54 11.35 4.52
CA LEU A 45 2.88 11.45 3.10
C LEU A 45 1.62 11.42 2.22
N LEU A 46 0.67 10.54 2.53
CA LEU A 46 -0.62 10.50 1.86
C LEU A 46 -1.35 11.84 2.00
N SER A 47 -1.40 12.40 3.21
CA SER A 47 -1.99 13.72 3.45
C SER A 47 -1.34 14.82 2.61
N LEU A 48 -0.01 14.81 2.46
CA LEU A 48 0.69 15.76 1.59
C LEU A 48 0.31 15.56 0.12
N ALA A 49 0.25 14.32 -0.36
CA ALA A 49 -0.11 14.03 -1.75
C ALA A 49 -1.55 14.46 -2.08
N LEU A 50 -2.47 14.26 -1.13
CA LEU A 50 -3.88 14.62 -1.27
C LEU A 50 -4.15 16.13 -1.27
N LYS A 51 -3.15 16.97 -0.99
CA LYS A 51 -3.28 18.43 -1.16
C LYS A 51 -3.30 18.84 -2.64
N GLU A 52 -2.63 18.08 -3.50
CA GLU A 52 -2.54 18.37 -4.95
C GLU A 52 -3.34 17.36 -5.79
N ILE A 53 -3.63 16.17 -5.27
CA ILE A 53 -4.29 15.09 -5.99
C ILE A 53 -5.72 14.90 -5.46
N PRO A 54 -6.74 14.76 -6.34
CA PRO A 54 -8.10 14.44 -5.92
C PRO A 54 -8.14 13.18 -5.06
N ILE A 55 -8.93 13.22 -3.98
CA ILE A 55 -8.97 12.14 -2.98
C ILE A 55 -9.31 10.77 -3.56
N GLY A 56 -10.24 10.71 -4.51
CA GLY A 56 -10.63 9.45 -5.17
C GLY A 56 -9.46 8.81 -5.92
N THR A 57 -8.69 9.62 -6.64
CA THR A 57 -7.52 9.18 -7.42
C THR A 57 -6.36 8.81 -6.51
N GLY A 58 -6.04 9.70 -5.56
CA GLY A 58 -4.93 9.52 -4.64
C GLY A 58 -5.11 8.26 -3.79
N TYR A 59 -6.28 8.10 -3.18
CA TYR A 59 -6.56 6.97 -2.32
C TYR A 59 -6.60 5.64 -3.09
N ALA A 60 -7.18 5.62 -4.30
CA ALA A 60 -7.23 4.41 -5.11
C ALA A 60 -5.83 3.94 -5.55
N ILE A 61 -4.93 4.89 -5.86
CA ILE A 61 -3.56 4.56 -6.27
C ILE A 61 -2.72 4.14 -5.07
N TRP A 62 -2.84 4.84 -3.93
CA TRP A 62 -2.18 4.46 -2.68
C TRP A 62 -2.55 3.03 -2.28
N THR A 63 -3.85 2.76 -2.09
CA THR A 63 -4.34 1.42 -1.75
C THR A 63 -4.01 0.37 -2.82
N GLY A 64 -4.01 0.75 -4.10
CA GLY A 64 -3.64 -0.15 -5.20
C GLY A 64 -2.19 -0.60 -5.13
N ILE A 65 -1.27 0.33 -4.83
CA ILE A 65 0.15 0.02 -4.63
C ILE A 65 0.33 -0.83 -3.37
N GLY A 66 -0.29 -0.44 -2.25
CA GLY A 66 -0.22 -1.19 -1.00
C GLY A 66 -0.75 -2.62 -1.11
N ALA A 67 -1.89 -2.80 -1.79
CA ALA A 67 -2.49 -4.11 -2.04
C ALA A 67 -1.62 -4.99 -2.95
N ALA A 68 -1.17 -4.45 -4.10
CA ALA A 68 -0.29 -5.18 -5.02
C ALA A 68 1.01 -5.60 -4.34
N GLY A 69 1.61 -4.66 -3.64
CA GLY A 69 2.80 -4.86 -2.85
C GLY A 69 2.66 -5.92 -1.76
N SER A 70 1.58 -5.85 -0.97
CA SER A 70 1.30 -6.79 0.11
C SER A 70 1.08 -8.21 -0.40
N VAL A 71 0.41 -8.37 -1.54
CA VAL A 71 0.22 -9.69 -2.17
C VAL A 71 1.56 -10.25 -2.66
N ILE A 72 2.39 -9.43 -3.29
CA ILE A 72 3.74 -9.83 -3.74
C ILE A 72 4.62 -10.21 -2.54
N LEU A 73 4.64 -9.39 -1.48
CA LEU A 73 5.35 -9.68 -0.25
C LEU A 73 4.82 -10.93 0.46
N GLY A 74 3.51 -11.16 0.45
CA GLY A 74 2.88 -12.38 0.94
C GLY A 74 3.43 -13.63 0.23
N MET A 75 3.52 -13.58 -1.10
CA MET A 75 4.05 -14.68 -1.90
C MET A 75 5.57 -14.91 -1.71
N LEU A 76 6.35 -13.83 -1.60
CA LEU A 76 7.82 -13.90 -1.52
C LEU A 76 8.33 -14.14 -0.10
N ALA A 77 7.88 -13.36 0.88
CA ALA A 77 8.38 -13.39 2.25
C ALA A 77 7.66 -14.43 3.12
N PHE A 78 6.35 -14.60 2.94
CA PHE A 78 5.53 -15.50 3.77
C PHE A 78 5.22 -16.85 3.09
N LYS A 79 5.73 -17.07 1.87
CA LYS A 79 5.50 -18.29 1.07
C LYS A 79 4.02 -18.64 0.90
N GLU A 80 3.16 -17.62 0.86
CA GLU A 80 1.74 -17.84 0.62
C GLU A 80 1.49 -18.50 -0.75
N PRO A 81 0.45 -19.34 -0.88
CA PRO A 81 0.16 -20.03 -2.13
C PRO A 81 -0.10 -19.03 -3.27
N LYS A 82 0.67 -19.22 -4.35
CA LYS A 82 0.57 -18.44 -5.59
C LYS A 82 -0.64 -18.90 -6.38
N SER A 83 -1.81 -18.37 -6.06
CA SER A 83 -3.03 -18.63 -6.82
C SER A 83 -3.06 -17.77 -8.08
N ALA A 84 -3.24 -18.39 -9.25
CA ALA A 84 -3.41 -17.67 -10.52
C ALA A 84 -4.60 -16.69 -10.47
N LEU A 85 -5.68 -17.05 -9.75
CA LEU A 85 -6.83 -16.18 -9.53
C LEU A 85 -6.48 -14.95 -8.68
N LYS A 86 -5.63 -15.09 -7.64
CA LYS A 86 -5.15 -13.94 -6.86
C LYS A 86 -4.41 -12.94 -7.76
N ILE A 87 -3.56 -13.43 -8.65
CA ILE A 87 -2.79 -12.59 -9.59
C ILE A 87 -3.73 -11.90 -10.59
N LEU A 88 -4.76 -12.60 -11.08
CA LEU A 88 -5.77 -12.02 -11.97
C LEU A 88 -6.56 -10.88 -11.30
N PHE A 89 -7.06 -11.08 -10.08
CA PHE A 89 -7.78 -10.01 -9.39
C PHE A 89 -6.86 -8.86 -8.98
N LEU A 90 -5.59 -9.16 -8.69
CA LEU A 90 -4.59 -8.13 -8.44
C LEU A 90 -4.35 -7.26 -9.69
N SER A 91 -4.31 -7.86 -10.87
CA SER A 91 -4.15 -7.08 -12.11
C SER A 91 -5.35 -6.16 -12.35
N PHE A 92 -6.58 -6.57 -12.01
CA PHE A 92 -7.75 -5.68 -12.07
C PHE A 92 -7.65 -4.48 -11.11
N ILE A 93 -7.12 -4.66 -9.91
CA ILE A 93 -6.86 -3.55 -8.98
C ILE A 93 -5.86 -2.56 -9.60
N VAL A 94 -4.75 -3.07 -10.14
CA VAL A 94 -3.71 -2.23 -10.77
C VAL A 94 -4.27 -1.50 -11.99
N ILE A 95 -5.02 -2.19 -12.86
CA ILE A 95 -5.65 -1.58 -14.04
C ILE A 95 -6.66 -0.51 -13.61
N GLY A 96 -7.46 -0.76 -12.57
CA GLY A 96 -8.41 0.22 -12.03
C GLY A 96 -7.71 1.46 -11.46
N ALA A 97 -6.63 1.27 -10.69
CA ALA A 97 -5.84 2.37 -10.14
C ALA A 97 -5.17 3.23 -11.24
N VAL A 98 -4.60 2.58 -12.25
CA VAL A 98 -4.03 3.28 -13.43
C VAL A 98 -5.12 3.96 -14.24
N GLY A 99 -6.27 3.32 -14.43
CA GLY A 99 -7.44 3.91 -15.10
C GLY A 99 -7.89 5.20 -14.41
N LEU A 100 -8.02 5.18 -13.08
CA LEU A 100 -8.35 6.36 -12.30
C LEU A 100 -7.31 7.47 -12.44
N LYS A 101 -6.00 7.13 -12.48
CA LYS A 101 -4.95 8.12 -12.77
C LYS A 101 -5.15 8.79 -14.13
N LEU A 102 -5.55 8.03 -15.15
CA LEU A 102 -5.71 8.53 -16.51
C LEU A 102 -6.99 9.34 -16.71
N THR A 103 -8.05 9.05 -15.95
CA THR A 103 -9.33 9.79 -16.01
C THR A 103 -9.37 11.00 -15.08
N SER A 104 -8.40 11.12 -14.17
CA SER A 104 -8.29 12.28 -13.28
C SER A 104 -7.54 13.39 -14.01
N ALA A 105 -8.26 14.07 -14.89
CA ALA A 105 -7.86 15.35 -15.47
C ALA A 105 -8.21 16.51 -14.53
#